data_AF-A0A432GZS6-F1
#
_entry.id   AF-A0A432GZS6-F1
#
_cell.length_a   1.000
_cell.length_b   1.000
_cell.length_c   1.000
_cell.angle_alpha   90.00
_cell.angle_beta   90.00
_cell.angle_gamma   90.00
#
_symmetry.space_group_name_H-M   'P 1'
#
loop_
_entity.id
_entity.type
_entity.pdbx_description
1 polymer ?
#
loop_
_entity_poly.entity_id
_entity_poly.type
_entity_poly.pdbx_seq_one_letter_code
_entity_poly.pdbx_strand_id
1 'polypeptide(L)'
;MIKPDTPVNHQSTLSRRRFIAGTSGLTFMISIGGFLSDNRASATETPARNKSRGANITVWVKINSEGMITILNPSAEMGQGSMTALAVLIAEEMDADWSKVRVEQSPIDPKIYGRPGWGGRGYHMITVGSMTVRGYFMPLRQAGAKARYVLLKNAAMNWKVPLTELKTEPGMVIHRPTNRRMSYGEIASFAKTVKDIPEIPEMSLKRPGEFRLIGKFVPRIDIPEKVDGSALYSMDVIVPNMLYATILRTPVNGNRPMSFNEKEIRLMSGIQKIVPLEHGVGILGKRYEDLLLAKRSLKVNWSQGASAEIFDSEKILEGYAKVASSRKKRGHVLAQKGDADSALQKAHRTYSADYLSDHVYHAQMEPLNAIVAVNPAGDGAEIWAGTQSPTGAIKEVAQLLGTSPRKIKLHPCFLGGGFGRRSMSDYIVEAAELSKAVRKPVKLIWSREDDLQYGAFRPMCLQRLDAGVDADGNLIAWKHSIIGDGRRLLSSGAKTPYYDIPNQHIEIIGLNHGVRLKHWRAVGHGFTKFAIESFIDEIAVSEGVDPYQFHRQVMRNSPRALKVLE
;
A
#
# COMPACT_ATOMS: atom_id res chain seq x y z
N MET A 1 -25.82 52.64 25.11
CA MET A 1 -24.80 53.69 24.89
C MET A 1 -23.51 53.24 25.57
N ILE A 2 -22.70 52.45 24.88
CA ILE A 2 -21.37 51.95 25.32
C ILE A 2 -20.50 51.88 24.04
N LYS A 3 -19.27 52.40 24.14
CA LYS A 3 -18.30 52.64 23.05
C LYS A 3 -17.81 51.34 22.39
N PRO A 4 -17.31 51.39 21.13
CA PRO A 4 -16.61 50.28 20.50
C PRO A 4 -15.13 50.22 20.92
N ASP A 5 -14.66 49.02 21.25
CA ASP A 5 -13.25 48.74 21.55
C ASP A 5 -12.41 48.58 20.28
N THR A 6 -11.24 49.21 20.32
CA THR A 6 -10.16 49.19 19.32
C THR A 6 -9.49 47.81 19.25
N PRO A 7 -9.18 47.25 18.07
CA PRO A 7 -8.37 46.04 17.98
C PRO A 7 -6.88 46.36 18.15
N VAL A 8 -6.23 45.67 19.11
CA VAL A 8 -4.78 45.68 19.30
C VAL A 8 -4.13 44.83 18.22
N ASN A 9 -3.26 45.47 17.43
CA ASN A 9 -2.52 44.88 16.33
C ASN A 9 -1.18 44.32 16.86
N HIS A 10 -1.07 43.00 17.07
CA HIS A 10 0.23 42.34 17.22
C HIS A 10 0.68 41.79 15.86
N GLN A 11 1.38 42.63 15.09
CA GLN A 11 2.18 42.18 13.97
C GLN A 11 3.49 41.57 14.47
N SER A 12 3.62 40.25 14.43
CA SER A 12 4.94 39.59 14.39
C SER A 12 5.34 39.34 12.93
N THR A 13 6.00 40.32 12.30
CA THR A 13 6.48 40.22 10.92
C THR A 13 7.82 39.50 10.86
N LEU A 14 7.80 38.16 10.88
CA LEU A 14 8.93 37.38 10.36
C LEU A 14 8.91 37.44 8.83
N SER A 15 9.70 38.34 8.23
CA SER A 15 9.84 38.39 6.78
C SER A 15 10.70 37.23 6.28
N ARG A 16 10.28 36.60 5.17
CA ARG A 16 10.98 35.47 4.51
C ARG A 16 12.48 35.71 4.29
N ARG A 17 12.93 36.97 4.16
CA ARG A 17 14.35 37.33 3.99
C ARG A 17 15.17 37.26 5.28
N ARG A 18 14.58 37.48 6.46
CA ARG A 18 15.29 37.34 7.75
C ARG A 18 15.36 35.89 8.24
N PHE A 19 14.42 35.03 7.85
CA PHE A 19 14.51 33.59 8.10
C PHE A 19 15.69 32.97 7.34
N ILE A 20 15.89 33.34 6.07
CA ILE A 20 16.98 32.83 5.22
C ILE A 20 18.36 33.37 5.66
N ALA A 21 18.42 34.58 6.21
CA ALA A 21 19.67 35.17 6.71
C ALA A 21 20.09 34.64 8.10
N GLY A 22 19.17 34.02 8.86
CA GLY A 22 19.44 33.46 10.20
C GLY A 22 19.87 31.99 10.20
N THR A 23 19.82 31.31 9.06
CA THR A 23 20.15 29.87 8.91
C THR A 23 21.51 29.60 8.26
N SER A 24 22.33 30.62 8.03
CA SER A 24 23.66 30.54 7.40
C SER A 24 24.76 29.93 8.29
N GLY A 25 24.39 29.16 9.32
CA GLY A 25 25.31 28.50 10.26
C GLY A 25 24.99 27.02 10.54
N LEU A 26 24.28 26.32 9.64
CA LEU A 26 24.10 24.87 9.73
C LEU A 26 24.95 24.18 8.67
N THR A 27 26.08 23.65 9.14
CA THR A 27 27.03 22.81 8.40
C THR A 27 26.29 21.70 7.65
N PHE A 28 26.43 21.66 6.32
CA PHE A 28 26.00 20.55 5.48
C PHE A 28 26.70 19.26 5.95
N MET A 29 25.96 18.34 6.57
CA MET A 29 26.42 16.96 6.67
C MET A 29 26.29 16.32 5.29
N ILE A 30 27.41 16.26 4.58
CA ILE A 30 27.57 15.41 3.40
C ILE A 30 27.67 13.97 3.90
N SER A 31 26.59 13.21 3.80
CA SER A 31 26.64 11.75 3.98
C SER A 31 27.30 11.10 2.75
N ILE A 32 28.62 11.07 2.71
CA ILE A 32 29.39 10.14 1.87
C ILE A 32 29.22 8.75 2.50
N GLY A 33 28.14 8.05 2.13
CA GLY A 33 28.05 6.61 2.27
C GLY A 33 28.94 5.98 1.21
N GLY A 34 30.14 5.54 1.61
CA GLY A 34 31.17 5.04 0.71
C GLY A 34 30.67 4.00 -0.28
N PHE A 35 30.74 4.35 -1.56
CA PHE A 35 30.94 3.41 -2.65
C PHE A 35 32.42 3.04 -2.68
N LEU A 36 32.74 1.78 -2.41
CA LEU A 36 33.73 1.01 -3.16
C LEU A 36 33.37 -0.46 -2.96
N SER A 37 32.84 -1.04 -4.03
CA SER A 37 32.87 -2.48 -4.23
C SER A 37 34.33 -2.91 -4.27
N ASP A 38 34.73 -3.84 -3.41
CA ASP A 38 35.79 -4.76 -3.79
C ASP A 38 35.49 -6.15 -3.24
N ASN A 39 35.19 -7.05 -4.18
CA ASN A 39 35.21 -8.48 -3.96
C ASN A 39 36.68 -8.89 -3.88
N ARG A 40 37.22 -9.08 -2.68
CA ARG A 40 38.30 -10.03 -2.40
C ARG A 40 38.46 -10.26 -0.91
N ALA A 41 38.42 -11.53 -0.52
CA ALA A 41 38.78 -11.98 0.80
C ALA A 41 40.20 -11.52 1.15
N SER A 42 40.36 -10.81 2.27
CA SER A 42 41.56 -10.91 3.11
C SER A 42 41.25 -10.37 4.50
N ALA A 43 41.65 -11.14 5.51
CA ALA A 43 41.51 -10.82 6.92
C ALA A 43 42.46 -9.68 7.29
N THR A 44 41.93 -8.61 7.87
CA THR A 44 42.66 -7.71 8.80
C THR A 44 41.61 -6.83 9.49
N GLU A 45 41.16 -7.29 10.66
CA GLU A 45 40.16 -6.62 11.49
C GLU A 45 40.78 -5.48 12.31
N THR A 46 40.18 -4.29 12.26
CA THR A 46 40.48 -3.20 13.21
C THR A 46 39.56 -3.34 14.45
N PRO A 47 40.07 -3.34 15.70
CA PRO A 47 39.30 -3.81 16.87
C PRO A 47 38.16 -2.89 17.35
N ALA A 48 38.12 -1.61 16.91
CA ALA A 48 37.23 -0.61 17.51
C ALA A 48 35.78 -0.63 16.97
N ARG A 49 35.50 -1.27 15.83
CA ARG A 49 34.16 -1.26 15.20
C ARG A 49 33.26 -2.45 15.60
N ASN A 50 33.81 -3.44 16.31
CA ASN A 50 33.16 -4.72 16.60
C ASN A 50 32.18 -4.71 17.81
N LYS A 51 32.09 -3.63 18.60
CA LYS A 51 31.13 -3.56 19.72
C LYS A 51 29.68 -3.25 19.31
N SER A 52 29.43 -2.92 18.05
CA SER A 52 28.10 -2.46 17.56
C SER A 52 27.33 -3.47 16.70
N ARG A 53 27.89 -4.66 16.42
CA ARG A 53 27.16 -5.72 15.69
C ARG A 53 26.20 -6.42 16.64
N GLY A 54 24.92 -6.03 16.61
CA GLY A 54 23.88 -6.72 17.37
C GLY A 54 23.71 -8.19 16.96
N ALA A 55 23.31 -9.03 17.92
CA ALA A 55 23.02 -10.43 17.69
C ALA A 55 21.68 -10.61 16.98
N ASN A 56 21.66 -11.44 15.94
CA ASN A 56 20.42 -11.86 15.29
C ASN A 56 19.74 -12.91 16.19
N ILE A 57 18.73 -12.49 16.96
CA ILE A 57 17.97 -13.40 17.84
C ILE A 57 17.05 -14.28 17.00
N THR A 58 16.37 -13.68 16.01
CA THR A 58 15.64 -14.39 14.97
C THR A 58 15.81 -13.65 13.64
N VAL A 59 15.26 -14.18 12.55
CA VAL A 59 15.19 -13.46 11.27
C VAL A 59 14.38 -12.16 11.37
N TRP A 60 13.52 -12.01 12.38
CA TRP A 60 12.68 -10.82 12.59
C TRP A 60 13.25 -9.82 13.61
N VAL A 61 14.16 -10.27 14.48
CA VAL A 61 14.59 -9.53 15.67
C VAL A 61 16.11 -9.55 15.81
N LYS A 62 16.70 -8.36 15.89
CA LYS A 62 18.11 -8.15 16.26
C LYS A 62 18.18 -7.42 17.59
N ILE A 63 19.14 -7.77 18.44
CA ILE A 63 19.35 -7.08 19.71
C ILE A 63 20.84 -6.73 19.84
N ASN A 64 21.17 -5.48 20.13
CA ASN A 64 22.56 -5.10 20.42
C ASN A 64 22.90 -5.30 21.91
N SER A 65 24.19 -5.20 22.27
CA SER A 65 24.67 -5.35 23.64
C SER A 65 24.11 -4.33 24.63
N GLU A 66 23.60 -3.19 24.15
CA GLU A 66 22.93 -2.15 24.96
C GLU A 66 21.42 -2.46 25.19
N GLY A 67 20.92 -3.52 24.55
CA GLY A 67 19.54 -3.96 24.64
C GLY A 67 18.58 -3.24 23.69
N MET A 68 19.09 -2.52 22.68
CA MET A 68 18.25 -1.97 21.60
C MET A 68 17.75 -3.10 20.71
N ILE A 69 16.44 -3.13 20.48
CA ILE A 69 15.73 -4.18 19.75
C ILE A 69 15.32 -3.63 18.39
N THR A 70 15.91 -4.16 17.32
CA THR A 70 15.48 -3.88 15.95
C THR A 70 14.50 -4.94 15.49
N ILE A 71 13.28 -4.53 15.14
CA ILE A 71 12.24 -5.39 14.57
C ILE A 71 12.08 -5.11 13.08
N LEU A 72 12.08 -6.15 12.26
CA LEU A 72 11.91 -6.01 10.81
C LEU A 72 10.43 -5.95 10.43
N ASN A 73 10.04 -4.90 9.71
CA ASN A 73 8.69 -4.68 9.20
C ASN A 73 8.61 -5.07 7.70
N PRO A 74 7.66 -5.93 7.30
CA PRO A 74 7.58 -6.42 5.92
C PRO A 74 6.61 -5.63 5.01
N SER A 75 6.03 -4.54 5.51
CA SER A 75 4.92 -3.83 4.84
C SER A 75 5.26 -2.37 4.53
N ALA A 76 4.69 -1.86 3.44
CA ALA A 76 4.90 -0.48 3.05
C ALA A 76 4.20 0.48 4.02
N GLU A 77 4.89 1.56 4.39
CA GLU A 77 4.33 2.62 5.24
C GLU A 77 3.84 3.79 4.40
N MET A 78 2.56 4.12 4.57
CA MET A 78 1.87 5.13 3.74
C MET A 78 0.98 6.08 4.55
N GLY A 79 1.21 6.17 5.86
CA GLY A 79 0.39 6.93 6.80
C GLY A 79 -0.51 6.06 7.69
N GLN A 80 -0.60 4.75 7.41
CA GLN A 80 -1.47 3.81 8.13
C GLN A 80 -0.87 3.24 9.44
N GLY A 81 0.41 3.45 9.72
CA GLY A 81 1.04 3.04 10.97
C GLY A 81 1.45 1.57 11.02
N SER A 82 1.63 0.94 9.86
CA SER A 82 2.09 -0.44 9.74
C SER A 82 3.46 -0.67 10.38
N MET A 83 4.41 0.27 10.26
CA MET A 83 5.74 0.16 10.87
C MET A 83 5.64 -0.06 12.37
N THR A 84 4.70 0.62 13.02
CA THR A 84 4.47 0.50 14.46
C THR A 84 3.60 -0.71 14.77
N ALA A 85 2.44 -0.85 14.12
CA ALA A 85 1.46 -1.87 14.44
C ALA A 85 1.98 -3.30 14.26
N LEU A 86 2.81 -3.56 13.24
CA LEU A 86 3.41 -4.88 13.05
C LEU A 86 4.52 -5.17 14.06
N ALA A 87 5.33 -4.16 14.40
CA ALA A 87 6.37 -4.31 15.41
C ALA A 87 5.80 -4.56 16.81
N VAL A 88 4.68 -3.92 17.16
CA VAL A 88 3.94 -4.16 18.41
C VAL A 88 3.58 -5.64 18.59
N LEU A 89 3.23 -6.36 17.52
CA LEU A 89 2.86 -7.79 17.61
C LEU A 89 4.03 -8.66 18.08
N ILE A 90 5.24 -8.40 17.55
CA ILE A 90 6.46 -9.09 17.95
C ILE A 90 6.87 -8.65 19.37
N ALA A 91 6.89 -7.34 19.61
CA ALA A 91 7.28 -6.73 20.87
C ALA A 91 6.40 -7.22 22.04
N GLU A 92 5.09 -7.33 21.82
CA GLU A 92 4.14 -7.87 22.80
C GLU A 92 4.54 -9.30 23.20
N GLU A 93 4.68 -10.21 22.24
CA GLU A 93 4.93 -11.61 22.54
C GLU A 93 6.35 -11.88 23.05
N MET A 94 7.31 -11.01 22.75
CA MET A 94 8.67 -11.14 23.28
C MET A 94 8.91 -10.40 24.60
N ASP A 95 7.88 -9.75 25.16
CA ASP A 95 8.02 -8.89 26.35
C ASP A 95 9.13 -7.84 26.16
N ALA A 96 9.14 -7.17 25.01
CA ALA A 96 10.08 -6.09 24.75
C ALA A 96 9.73 -4.85 25.59
N ASP A 97 10.77 -4.14 26.04
CA ASP A 97 10.64 -2.75 26.46
C ASP A 97 10.51 -1.88 25.20
N TRP A 98 9.31 -1.32 24.99
CA TRP A 98 9.00 -0.53 23.79
C TRP A 98 9.91 0.69 23.64
N SER A 99 10.42 1.25 24.74
CA SER A 99 11.33 2.40 24.69
C SER A 99 12.68 2.07 24.03
N LYS A 100 13.03 0.77 23.96
CA LYS A 100 14.24 0.24 23.31
C LYS A 100 13.96 -0.36 21.93
N VAL A 101 12.74 -0.25 21.39
CA VAL A 101 12.39 -0.79 20.08
C VAL A 101 12.66 0.23 18.98
N ARG A 102 13.31 -0.22 17.89
CA ARG A 102 13.39 0.45 16.60
C ARG A 102 12.88 -0.48 15.51
N VAL A 103 12.45 0.10 14.40
CA VAL A 103 11.87 -0.66 13.28
C VAL A 103 12.64 -0.36 12.01
N GLU A 104 13.02 -1.41 11.29
CA GLU A 104 13.63 -1.34 9.97
C GLU A 104 12.75 -2.07 8.96
N GLN A 105 12.79 -1.68 7.69
CA GLN A 105 12.14 -2.46 6.64
C GLN A 105 12.86 -3.81 6.47
N SER A 106 12.10 -4.89 6.31
CA SER A 106 12.68 -6.20 6.05
C SER A 106 13.27 -6.26 4.63
N PRO A 107 14.22 -7.17 4.38
CA PRO A 107 14.52 -7.60 3.02
C PRO A 107 13.25 -8.03 2.27
N ILE A 108 13.23 -7.84 0.94
CA ILE A 108 12.13 -8.31 0.10
C ILE A 108 12.31 -9.81 -0.18
N ASP A 109 11.95 -10.64 0.80
CA ASP A 109 11.89 -12.10 0.66
C ASP A 109 10.49 -12.58 1.05
N PRO A 110 9.60 -12.82 0.07
CA PRO A 110 8.25 -13.26 0.34
C PRO A 110 8.18 -14.61 1.06
N LYS A 111 9.17 -15.50 0.93
CA LYS A 111 9.15 -16.80 1.61
C LYS A 111 9.34 -16.66 3.12
N ILE A 112 10.11 -15.66 3.55
CA ILE A 112 10.41 -15.42 4.97
C ILE A 112 9.47 -14.38 5.56
N TYR A 113 9.30 -13.26 4.86
CA TYR A 113 8.63 -12.06 5.37
C TYR A 113 7.25 -11.84 4.75
N GLY A 114 6.90 -12.59 3.71
CA GLY A 114 5.58 -12.50 3.07
C GLY A 114 4.49 -13.16 3.90
N ARG A 115 3.24 -12.81 3.57
CA ARG A 115 2.06 -13.53 4.04
C ARG A 115 1.47 -14.38 2.91
N PRO A 116 0.66 -15.41 3.22
CA PRO A 116 -0.06 -16.15 2.18
C PRO A 116 -0.85 -15.22 1.24
N GLY A 117 -0.74 -15.49 -0.05
CA GLY A 117 -1.52 -14.79 -1.07
C GLY A 117 -3.01 -15.09 -0.98
N TRP A 118 -3.82 -14.32 -1.72
CA TRP A 118 -5.25 -14.60 -1.84
C TRP A 118 -5.48 -16.02 -2.39
N GLY A 119 -6.39 -16.75 -1.74
CA GLY A 119 -6.68 -18.15 -2.09
C GLY A 119 -5.56 -19.13 -1.77
N GLY A 120 -4.65 -18.78 -0.84
CA GLY A 120 -3.57 -19.66 -0.39
C GLY A 120 -2.42 -19.86 -1.39
N ARG A 121 -2.39 -19.08 -2.48
CA ARG A 121 -1.38 -19.22 -3.52
C ARG A 121 -0.14 -18.39 -3.20
N GLY A 122 0.96 -19.09 -2.90
CA GLY A 122 2.28 -18.48 -2.68
C GLY A 122 2.33 -17.51 -1.51
N TYR A 123 3.48 -16.85 -1.35
CA TYR A 123 3.67 -15.79 -0.37
C TYR A 123 4.02 -14.49 -1.07
N HIS A 124 3.48 -13.39 -0.57
CA HIS A 124 3.67 -12.05 -1.15
C HIS A 124 3.93 -11.01 -0.07
N MET A 125 4.85 -10.10 -0.35
CA MET A 125 4.98 -8.84 0.38
C MET A 125 4.21 -7.79 -0.41
N ILE A 126 2.99 -7.50 0.04
CA ILE A 126 2.09 -6.55 -0.61
C ILE A 126 1.18 -5.86 0.41
N THR A 127 0.99 -4.55 0.30
CA THR A 127 0.26 -3.73 1.27
C THR A 127 -1.03 -3.19 0.66
N VAL A 128 -2.12 -3.94 0.78
CA VAL A 128 -3.38 -3.73 0.06
C VAL A 128 -4.56 -4.41 0.79
N GLY A 129 -5.79 -4.00 0.49
CA GLY A 129 -7.02 -4.69 0.92
C GLY A 129 -7.27 -4.74 2.43
N SER A 130 -6.66 -3.81 3.20
CA SER A 130 -6.70 -3.82 4.67
C SER A 130 -6.21 -5.15 5.29
N MET A 131 -5.33 -5.86 4.58
CA MET A 131 -4.85 -7.19 4.97
C MET A 131 -3.56 -7.15 5.78
N THR A 132 -2.91 -6.00 5.94
CA THR A 132 -1.59 -5.91 6.60
C THR A 132 -1.65 -6.43 8.03
N VAL A 133 -2.32 -5.74 8.96
CA VAL A 133 -2.39 -6.21 10.35
C VAL A 133 -3.11 -7.56 10.44
N ARG A 134 -4.23 -7.74 9.74
CA ARG A 134 -5.02 -8.98 9.76
C ARG A 134 -4.22 -10.21 9.33
N GLY A 135 -3.43 -10.09 8.26
CA GLY A 135 -2.66 -11.20 7.70
C GLY A 135 -1.37 -11.48 8.47
N TYR A 136 -0.83 -10.48 9.18
CA TYR A 136 0.38 -10.62 9.98
C TYR A 136 0.11 -10.84 11.48
N PHE A 137 -1.12 -10.70 11.95
CA PHE A 137 -1.48 -10.78 13.37
C PHE A 137 -0.94 -12.05 14.03
N MET A 138 -1.30 -13.23 13.51
CA MET A 138 -0.85 -14.50 14.06
C MET A 138 0.63 -14.79 13.76
N PRO A 139 1.12 -14.67 12.50
CA PRO A 139 2.52 -14.97 12.20
C PRO A 139 3.53 -14.14 13.00
N LEU A 140 3.27 -12.85 13.20
CA LEU A 140 4.22 -11.98 13.92
C LEU A 140 4.15 -12.17 15.44
N ARG A 141 3.00 -12.53 15.99
CA ARG A 141 2.89 -12.95 17.38
C ARG A 141 3.67 -14.25 17.63
N GLN A 142 3.55 -15.22 16.74
CA GLN A 142 4.38 -16.44 16.78
C GLN A 142 5.87 -16.11 16.66
N ALA A 143 6.26 -15.17 15.79
CA ALA A 143 7.64 -14.73 15.67
C ALA A 143 8.18 -14.09 16.97
N GLY A 144 7.38 -13.24 17.63
CA GLY A 144 7.72 -12.67 18.94
C GLY A 144 7.87 -13.74 20.03
N ALA A 145 6.96 -14.71 20.11
CA ALA A 145 7.06 -15.80 21.07
C ALA A 145 8.30 -16.68 20.81
N LYS A 146 8.68 -16.91 19.55
CA LYS A 146 9.92 -17.61 19.19
C LYS A 146 11.16 -16.81 19.58
N ALA A 147 11.15 -15.49 19.40
CA ALA A 147 12.22 -14.62 19.88
C ALA A 147 12.37 -14.70 21.41
N ARG A 148 11.24 -14.69 22.14
CA ARG A 148 11.23 -14.91 23.60
C ARG A 148 11.88 -16.24 23.99
N TYR A 149 11.51 -17.31 23.30
CA TYR A 149 12.06 -18.64 23.55
C TYR A 149 13.59 -18.66 23.36
N VAL A 150 14.10 -18.05 22.28
CA VAL A 150 15.56 -17.98 22.02
C VAL A 150 16.28 -17.23 23.14
N LEU A 151 15.71 -16.14 23.65
CA LEU A 151 16.26 -15.37 24.77
C LEU A 151 16.29 -16.19 26.05
N LEU A 152 15.16 -16.82 26.42
CA LEU A 152 15.06 -17.69 27.59
C LEU A 152 16.02 -18.88 27.49
N LYS A 153 16.15 -19.49 26.31
CA LYS A 153 17.05 -20.64 26.10
C LYS A 153 18.52 -20.25 26.28
N ASN A 154 18.94 -19.11 25.76
CA ASN A 154 20.30 -18.61 25.94
C ASN A 154 20.57 -18.24 27.41
N ALA A 155 19.62 -17.58 28.09
CA ALA A 155 19.74 -17.30 29.51
C ALA A 155 19.84 -18.59 30.34
N ALA A 156 19.00 -19.59 30.07
CA ALA A 156 19.02 -20.90 30.72
C ALA A 156 20.37 -21.61 30.57
N MET A 157 20.93 -21.61 29.36
CA MET A 157 22.26 -22.18 29.09
C MET A 157 23.37 -21.46 29.86
N ASN A 158 23.34 -20.12 29.89
CA ASN A 158 24.33 -19.33 30.61
C ASN A 158 24.26 -19.54 32.13
N TRP A 159 23.05 -19.55 32.66
CA TRP A 159 22.78 -19.72 34.09
C TRP A 159 22.81 -21.17 34.57
N LYS A 160 22.87 -22.14 33.64
CA LYS A 160 22.79 -23.58 33.88
C LYS A 160 21.55 -23.98 34.70
N VAL A 161 20.40 -23.43 34.33
CA VAL A 161 19.09 -23.70 34.99
C VAL A 161 18.05 -24.22 34.00
N PRO A 162 17.03 -24.96 34.48
CA PRO A 162 15.88 -25.35 33.65
C PRO A 162 15.16 -24.14 33.03
N LEU A 163 14.72 -24.28 31.78
CA LEU A 163 13.95 -23.24 31.07
C LEU A 163 12.64 -22.88 31.80
N THR A 164 12.04 -23.87 32.46
CA THR A 164 10.79 -23.74 33.22
C THR A 164 10.91 -22.83 34.45
N GLU A 165 12.13 -22.59 34.94
CA GLU A 165 12.41 -21.69 36.06
C GLU A 165 12.51 -20.23 35.61
N LEU A 166 12.48 -19.97 34.29
CA LEU A 166 12.61 -18.63 33.73
C LEU A 166 11.25 -18.02 33.38
N LYS A 167 11.16 -16.70 33.51
CA LYS A 167 10.10 -15.86 32.94
C LYS A 167 10.70 -14.63 32.29
N THR A 168 9.88 -13.93 31.53
CA THR A 168 10.22 -12.61 30.99
C THR A 168 9.43 -11.50 31.67
N GLU A 169 10.07 -10.35 31.75
CA GLU A 169 9.50 -9.03 32.01
C GLU A 169 10.05 -8.08 30.93
N PRO A 170 9.56 -6.84 30.80
CA PRO A 170 9.99 -5.93 29.73
C PRO A 170 11.51 -5.82 29.59
N GLY A 171 12.03 -6.35 28.49
CA GLY A 171 13.46 -6.33 28.15
C GLY A 171 14.36 -7.20 29.05
N MET A 172 13.79 -8.10 29.86
CA MET A 172 14.49 -8.82 30.92
C MET A 172 14.07 -10.29 31.00
N VAL A 173 15.03 -11.18 31.25
CA VAL A 173 14.79 -12.55 31.72
C VAL A 173 14.99 -12.62 33.24
N ILE A 174 14.11 -13.32 33.93
CA ILE A 174 14.13 -13.47 35.38
C ILE A 174 14.10 -14.95 35.75
N HIS A 175 15.01 -15.34 36.64
CA HIS A 175 15.01 -16.65 37.26
C HIS A 175 14.10 -16.65 38.49
N ARG A 176 12.96 -17.34 38.43
CA ARG A 176 11.93 -17.29 39.49
C ARG A 176 12.45 -17.72 40.87
N PRO A 177 13.26 -18.80 41.03
CA PRO A 177 13.69 -19.25 42.35
C PRO A 177 14.61 -18.28 43.09
N THR A 178 15.46 -17.52 42.38
CA THR A 178 16.46 -16.64 43.01
C THR A 178 16.26 -15.16 42.74
N ASN A 179 15.27 -14.81 41.91
CA ASN A 179 15.00 -13.46 41.43
C ASN A 179 16.17 -12.74 40.72
N ARG A 180 17.24 -13.45 40.32
CA ARG A 180 18.30 -12.86 39.50
C ARG A 180 17.75 -12.51 38.12
N ARG A 181 18.23 -11.40 37.56
CA ARG A 181 17.74 -10.79 36.32
C ARG A 181 18.87 -10.68 35.32
N MET A 182 18.52 -10.73 34.04
CA MET A 182 19.45 -10.52 32.93
C MET A 182 18.75 -9.73 31.84
N SER A 183 19.39 -8.68 31.36
CA SER A 183 18.81 -7.86 30.28
C SER A 183 18.91 -8.56 28.93
N TYR A 184 18.03 -8.21 28.00
CA TYR A 184 18.12 -8.71 26.62
C TYR A 184 19.44 -8.31 25.95
N GLY A 185 20.03 -7.16 26.31
CA GLY A 185 21.34 -6.73 25.82
C GLY A 185 22.48 -7.60 26.35
N GLU A 186 22.45 -7.95 27.64
CA GLU A 186 23.39 -8.91 28.21
C GLU A 186 23.29 -10.27 27.51
N ILE A 187 22.07 -10.79 27.32
CA ILE A 187 21.85 -12.04 26.57
C ILE A 187 22.45 -11.94 25.16
N ALA A 188 22.21 -10.83 24.45
CA ALA A 188 22.71 -10.63 23.11
C ALA A 188 24.25 -10.68 23.01
N SER A 189 24.97 -10.33 24.08
CA SER A 189 26.44 -10.36 24.08
C SER A 189 27.05 -11.77 24.02
N PHE A 190 26.29 -12.79 24.39
CA PHE A 190 26.72 -14.19 24.38
C PHE A 190 25.75 -15.14 23.66
N ALA A 191 24.65 -14.62 23.11
CA ALA A 191 23.60 -15.41 22.49
C ALA A 191 24.15 -16.27 21.34
N LYS A 192 23.86 -17.57 21.40
CA LYS A 192 24.13 -18.53 20.34
C LYS A 192 22.88 -18.78 19.52
N THR A 193 23.07 -19.13 18.25
CA THR A 193 21.99 -19.58 17.38
C THR A 193 21.35 -20.84 17.96
N VAL A 194 20.04 -20.80 18.18
CA VAL A 194 19.24 -21.96 18.60
C VAL A 194 18.72 -22.64 17.34
N LYS A 195 19.22 -23.85 17.04
CA LYS A 195 18.84 -24.60 15.83
C LYS A 195 17.42 -25.16 15.93
N ASP A 196 17.06 -25.70 17.09
CA ASP A 196 15.79 -26.38 17.31
C ASP A 196 14.87 -25.50 18.16
N ILE A 197 14.20 -24.56 17.48
CA ILE A 197 13.11 -23.78 18.09
C ILE A 197 11.82 -24.61 17.94
N PRO A 198 11.18 -25.02 19.04
CA PRO A 198 9.96 -25.80 18.97
C PRO A 198 8.85 -24.97 18.33
N GLU A 199 7.85 -25.67 17.79
CA GLU A 199 6.60 -25.01 17.43
C GLU A 199 5.94 -24.45 18.69
N ILE A 200 5.50 -23.19 18.61
CA ILE A 200 4.78 -22.54 19.70
C ILE A 200 3.30 -22.52 19.30
N PRO A 201 2.47 -23.37 19.92
CA PRO A 201 1.06 -23.45 19.56
C PRO A 201 0.35 -22.15 19.90
N GLU A 202 -0.69 -21.82 19.15
CA GLU A 202 -1.45 -20.56 19.30
C GLU A 202 -1.98 -20.36 20.73
N MET A 203 -2.38 -21.45 21.40
CA MET A 203 -2.87 -21.42 22.78
C MET A 203 -1.83 -20.95 23.82
N SER A 204 -0.54 -20.96 23.45
CA SER A 204 0.57 -20.51 24.31
C SER A 204 0.95 -19.04 24.05
N LEU A 205 0.31 -18.38 23.09
CA LEU A 205 0.46 -16.94 22.89
C LEU A 205 -0.36 -16.19 23.94
N LYS A 206 0.02 -14.93 24.21
CA LYS A 206 -0.70 -14.09 25.19
C LYS A 206 -2.18 -13.95 24.86
N ARG A 207 -3.05 -13.93 25.85
CA ARG A 207 -4.49 -13.67 25.65
C ARG A 207 -4.74 -12.16 25.63
N PRO A 208 -5.87 -11.69 25.08
CA PRO A 208 -6.20 -10.27 25.08
C PRO A 208 -6.09 -9.56 26.43
N GLY A 209 -6.42 -10.25 27.54
CA GLY A 209 -6.28 -9.70 28.89
C GLY A 209 -4.83 -9.55 29.38
N GLU A 210 -3.86 -10.16 28.70
CA GLU A 210 -2.42 -10.11 29.02
C GLU A 210 -1.67 -9.08 28.16
N PHE A 211 -2.34 -8.47 27.18
CA PHE A 211 -1.71 -7.53 26.26
C PHE A 211 -1.33 -6.22 26.96
N ARG A 212 -0.07 -5.82 26.77
CA ARG A 212 0.49 -4.58 27.29
C ARG A 212 0.61 -3.48 26.24
N LEU A 213 0.80 -3.87 24.98
CA LEU A 213 1.00 -3.03 23.80
C LEU A 213 -0.15 -3.21 22.80
N ILE A 214 -0.59 -4.45 22.53
CA ILE A 214 -1.69 -4.69 21.59
C ILE A 214 -2.99 -4.10 22.14
N GLY A 215 -3.67 -3.28 21.33
CA GLY A 215 -4.91 -2.60 21.73
C GLY A 215 -4.69 -1.42 22.68
N LYS A 216 -3.45 -1.02 22.94
CA LYS A 216 -3.08 0.16 23.72
C LYS A 216 -2.49 1.24 22.83
N PHE A 217 -2.50 2.48 23.31
CA PHE A 217 -1.80 3.56 22.63
C PHE A 217 -0.29 3.41 22.81
N VAL A 218 0.43 3.37 21.69
CA VAL A 218 1.89 3.47 21.65
C VAL A 218 2.30 4.54 20.63
N PRO A 219 3.29 5.41 20.94
CA PRO A 219 3.77 6.38 19.97
C PRO A 219 4.28 5.70 18.70
N ARG A 220 3.96 6.29 17.54
CA ARG A 220 4.41 5.76 16.26
C ARG A 220 5.89 6.03 16.05
N ILE A 221 6.64 4.97 15.74
CA ILE A 221 8.09 5.03 15.51
C ILE A 221 8.43 5.86 14.25
N ASP A 222 7.53 5.88 13.28
CA ASP A 222 7.74 6.54 11.99
C ASP A 222 7.30 8.03 11.97
N ILE A 223 6.83 8.59 13.08
CA ILE A 223 6.43 10.02 13.15
C ILE A 223 7.63 10.97 13.17
N PRO A 224 8.65 10.80 14.03
CA PRO A 224 9.72 11.80 14.17
C PRO A 224 10.38 12.18 12.83
N GLU A 225 10.81 11.18 12.07
CA GLU A 225 11.46 11.37 10.76
C GLU A 225 10.54 12.05 9.72
N LYS A 226 9.21 11.90 9.84
CA LYS A 226 8.26 12.56 8.95
C LYS A 226 8.04 14.03 9.30
N VAL A 227 8.21 14.38 10.57
CA VAL A 227 7.98 15.74 11.07
C VAL A 227 9.23 16.60 10.94
N ASP A 228 10.42 16.03 11.15
CA ASP A 228 11.69 16.75 10.99
C ASP A 228 12.22 16.77 9.55
N GLY A 229 11.59 16.01 8.64
CA GLY A 229 11.95 15.92 7.23
C GLY A 229 13.08 14.94 6.91
N SER A 230 13.53 14.11 7.86
CA SER A 230 14.56 13.11 7.62
C SER A 230 14.04 11.82 6.95
N ALA A 231 12.72 11.63 6.87
CA ALA A 231 12.10 10.48 6.22
C ALA A 231 12.42 10.44 4.73
N LEU A 232 13.00 9.34 4.26
CA LEU A 232 13.41 9.18 2.86
C LEU A 232 12.29 8.59 2.00
N TYR A 233 11.78 9.39 1.07
CA TYR A 233 10.96 8.95 -0.05
C TYR A 233 11.86 8.66 -1.26
N SER A 234 11.37 7.93 -2.26
CA SER A 234 12.18 7.69 -3.48
C SER A 234 12.47 9.01 -4.23
N MET A 235 11.67 10.04 -4.02
CA MET A 235 11.93 11.39 -4.54
C MET A 235 13.15 12.07 -3.92
N ASP A 236 13.61 11.65 -2.74
CA ASP A 236 14.77 12.22 -2.06
C ASP A 236 16.07 11.46 -2.38
N VAL A 237 15.94 10.23 -2.88
CA VAL A 237 17.10 9.37 -3.19
C VAL A 237 17.89 9.92 -4.37
N ILE A 238 19.21 9.99 -4.18
CA ILE A 238 20.22 10.29 -5.19
C ILE A 238 21.22 9.13 -5.18
N VAL A 239 21.53 8.60 -6.37
CA VAL A 239 22.59 7.60 -6.54
C VAL A 239 23.65 8.12 -7.52
N PRO A 240 24.92 7.70 -7.40
CA PRO A 240 25.99 8.20 -8.27
C PRO A 240 25.70 7.95 -9.76
N ASN A 241 26.10 8.89 -10.61
CA ASN A 241 25.99 8.81 -12.07
C ASN A 241 24.56 8.64 -12.61
N MET A 242 23.55 8.98 -11.81
CA MET A 242 22.14 8.90 -12.17
C MET A 242 21.75 9.95 -13.23
N LEU A 243 20.85 9.55 -14.13
CA LEU A 243 20.13 10.47 -15.01
C LEU A 243 18.71 10.69 -14.51
N TYR A 244 18.17 11.88 -14.73
CA TYR A 244 16.75 12.13 -14.59
C TYR A 244 16.04 11.73 -15.89
N ALA A 245 14.77 11.37 -15.75
CA ALA A 245 13.90 11.08 -16.88
C ALA A 245 12.49 11.61 -16.68
N THR A 246 11.85 11.94 -17.81
CA THR A 246 10.42 12.18 -17.95
C THR A 246 9.92 11.47 -19.20
N ILE A 247 8.61 11.20 -19.29
CA ILE A 247 8.00 10.59 -20.47
C ILE A 247 6.86 11.49 -20.96
N LEU A 248 6.83 11.79 -22.26
CA LEU A 248 5.61 12.25 -22.91
C LEU A 248 4.80 11.01 -23.30
N ARG A 249 3.71 10.75 -22.56
CA ARG A 249 2.84 9.61 -22.83
C ARG A 249 1.77 9.98 -23.84
N THR A 250 1.24 8.97 -24.52
CA THR A 250 0.11 9.17 -25.41
C THR A 250 -1.07 9.80 -24.67
N PRO A 251 -1.81 10.73 -25.30
CA PRO A 251 -3.02 11.29 -24.71
C PRO A 251 -4.20 10.30 -24.68
N VAL A 252 -4.13 9.20 -25.46
CA VAL A 252 -5.20 8.19 -25.56
C VAL A 252 -4.64 6.83 -25.20
N ASN A 253 -5.19 6.18 -24.17
CA ASN A 253 -4.70 4.88 -23.74
C ASN A 253 -4.78 3.83 -24.86
N GLY A 254 -3.69 3.09 -25.05
CA GLY A 254 -3.56 2.08 -26.11
C GLY A 254 -2.93 2.60 -27.40
N ASN A 255 -2.78 3.92 -27.57
CA ASN A 255 -2.01 4.48 -28.68
C ASN A 255 -0.50 4.45 -28.40
N ARG A 256 0.28 4.48 -29.48
CA ARG A 256 1.75 4.43 -29.47
C ARG A 256 2.36 5.54 -30.32
N PRO A 257 3.60 5.99 -30.03
CA PRO A 257 4.27 6.96 -30.89
C PRO A 257 4.68 6.29 -32.22
N MET A 258 4.32 6.91 -33.34
CA MET A 258 4.70 6.45 -34.69
C MET A 258 5.94 7.21 -35.20
N SER A 259 5.98 8.51 -34.96
CA SER A 259 7.13 9.36 -35.28
C SER A 259 7.12 10.61 -34.40
N PHE A 260 8.27 11.28 -34.26
CA PHE A 260 8.40 12.54 -33.53
C PHE A 260 9.58 13.36 -34.03
N ASN A 261 9.65 14.65 -33.67
CA ASN A 261 10.72 15.59 -34.04
C ASN A 261 12.06 15.33 -33.32
N GLU A 262 12.56 14.10 -33.37
CA GLU A 262 13.71 13.63 -32.59
C GLU A 262 14.97 14.49 -32.75
N LYS A 263 15.29 14.90 -33.98
CA LYS A 263 16.49 15.70 -34.29
C LYS A 263 16.51 17.02 -33.54
N GLU A 264 15.38 17.71 -33.47
CA GLU A 264 15.24 18.98 -32.75
C GLU A 264 15.43 18.78 -31.25
N ILE A 265 14.77 17.78 -30.68
CA ILE A 265 14.83 17.50 -29.23
C ILE A 265 16.23 17.08 -28.79
N ARG A 266 16.97 16.31 -29.60
CA ARG A 266 18.35 15.93 -29.29
C ARG A 266 19.32 17.12 -29.24
N LEU A 267 19.01 18.22 -29.93
CA LEU A 267 19.85 19.43 -29.94
C LEU A 267 19.55 20.36 -28.76
N MET A 268 18.47 20.12 -28.00
CA MET A 268 18.17 20.92 -26.82
C MET A 268 19.20 20.70 -25.71
N SER A 269 19.51 21.76 -24.99
CA SER A 269 20.47 21.71 -23.88
C SER A 269 20.05 20.68 -22.82
N GLY A 270 21.03 19.96 -22.26
CA GLY A 270 20.82 19.00 -21.17
C GLY A 270 20.28 17.63 -21.59
N ILE A 271 19.82 17.47 -22.83
CA ILE A 271 19.27 16.20 -23.33
C ILE A 271 20.41 15.25 -23.68
N GLN A 272 20.38 14.06 -23.08
CA GLN A 272 21.40 13.03 -23.30
C GLN A 272 20.89 11.86 -24.13
N LYS A 273 19.63 11.48 -23.96
CA LYS A 273 19.04 10.36 -24.67
C LYS A 273 17.54 10.54 -24.83
N ILE A 274 17.03 10.10 -25.96
CA ILE A 274 15.60 9.91 -26.21
C ILE A 274 15.37 8.42 -26.45
N VAL A 275 14.31 7.88 -25.86
CA VAL A 275 13.96 6.46 -25.92
C VAL A 275 12.49 6.35 -26.30
N PRO A 276 12.17 5.85 -27.52
CA PRO A 276 10.81 5.46 -27.86
C PRO A 276 10.37 4.30 -26.95
N LEU A 277 9.19 4.42 -26.36
CA LEU A 277 8.53 3.40 -25.54
C LEU A 277 7.22 2.98 -26.21
N GLU A 278 6.61 1.89 -25.75
CA GLU A 278 5.34 1.40 -26.29
C GLU A 278 4.23 2.48 -26.25
N HIS A 279 4.12 3.22 -25.15
CA HIS A 279 3.04 4.19 -24.92
C HIS A 279 3.54 5.64 -24.79
N GLY A 280 4.75 5.94 -25.23
CA GLY A 280 5.30 7.29 -25.10
C GLY A 280 6.74 7.47 -25.54
N VAL A 281 7.27 8.66 -25.34
CA VAL A 281 8.67 9.01 -25.65
C VAL A 281 9.37 9.45 -24.36
N GLY A 282 10.35 8.67 -23.92
CA GLY A 282 11.18 8.97 -22.76
C GLY A 282 12.33 9.91 -23.12
N ILE A 283 12.58 10.90 -22.27
CA ILE A 283 13.67 11.87 -22.41
C ILE A 283 14.53 11.79 -21.16
N LEU A 284 15.85 11.65 -21.33
CA LEU A 284 16.81 11.53 -20.24
C LEU A 284 17.89 12.61 -20.31
N GLY A 285 18.34 13.05 -19.13
CA GLY A 285 19.40 14.05 -19.01
C GLY A 285 19.89 14.21 -17.58
N LYS A 286 20.76 15.21 -17.36
CA LYS A 286 21.39 15.44 -16.04
C LYS A 286 20.57 16.31 -15.10
N ARG A 287 19.65 17.11 -15.63
CA ARG A 287 18.82 18.05 -14.89
C ARG A 287 17.38 17.88 -15.31
N TYR A 288 16.46 17.82 -14.36
CA TYR A 288 15.05 17.55 -14.65
C TYR A 288 14.37 18.71 -15.37
N GLU A 289 14.77 19.96 -15.09
CA GLU A 289 14.19 21.17 -15.67
C GLU A 289 14.38 21.22 -17.19
N ASP A 290 15.56 20.81 -17.68
CA ASP A 290 15.87 20.73 -19.10
C ASP A 290 14.93 19.73 -19.81
N LEU A 291 14.59 18.63 -19.13
CA LEU A 291 13.69 17.59 -19.66
C LEU A 291 12.25 18.09 -19.79
N LEU A 292 11.80 18.94 -18.87
CA LEU A 292 10.44 19.51 -18.92
C LEU A 292 10.26 20.42 -20.14
N LEU A 293 11.28 21.21 -20.48
CA LEU A 293 11.28 22.03 -21.70
C LEU A 293 11.23 21.13 -22.94
N ALA A 294 12.11 20.14 -23.02
CA ALA A 294 12.13 19.20 -24.14
C ALA A 294 10.82 18.43 -24.30
N LYS A 295 10.22 18.00 -23.18
CA LYS A 295 8.93 17.31 -23.19
C LYS A 295 7.80 18.17 -23.77
N ARG A 296 7.78 19.47 -23.47
CA ARG A 296 6.79 20.41 -24.02
C ARG A 296 7.02 20.70 -25.51
N SER A 297 8.26 20.60 -25.98
CA SER A 297 8.64 20.81 -27.38
C SER A 297 8.44 19.57 -28.28
N LEU A 298 8.20 18.39 -27.69
CA LEU A 298 7.95 17.16 -28.45
C LEU A 298 6.66 17.28 -29.28
N LYS A 299 6.80 17.04 -30.58
CA LYS A 299 5.69 16.89 -31.53
C LYS A 299 5.66 15.43 -31.95
N VAL A 300 4.65 14.71 -31.50
CA VAL A 300 4.53 13.26 -31.72
C VAL A 300 3.32 12.97 -32.59
N ASN A 301 3.53 12.19 -33.63
CA ASN A 301 2.47 11.54 -34.38
C ASN A 301 2.10 10.23 -33.67
N TRP A 302 0.86 10.14 -33.19
CA TRP A 302 0.36 8.97 -32.46
C TRP A 302 -0.36 8.02 -33.41
N SER A 303 -0.38 6.72 -33.09
CA SER A 303 -1.30 5.78 -33.73
C SER A 303 -2.75 6.14 -33.44
N GLN A 304 -3.68 5.56 -34.20
CA GLN A 304 -5.13 5.68 -34.03
C GLN A 304 -5.76 4.29 -33.92
N GLY A 305 -7.04 4.23 -33.52
CA GLY A 305 -7.86 3.03 -33.44
C GLY A 305 -7.90 2.37 -32.06
N ALA A 306 -7.36 3.02 -31.03
CA ALA A 306 -7.46 2.50 -29.66
C ALA A 306 -8.90 2.61 -29.15
N SER A 307 -9.38 1.63 -28.36
CA SER A 307 -10.76 1.65 -27.84
C SER A 307 -11.08 2.88 -27.00
N ALA A 308 -10.08 3.46 -26.33
CA ALA A 308 -10.22 4.67 -25.53
C ALA A 308 -10.42 5.95 -26.37
N GLU A 309 -10.18 5.91 -27.68
CA GLU A 309 -10.29 7.08 -28.57
C GLU A 309 -11.73 7.56 -28.73
N ILE A 310 -12.69 6.64 -28.67
CA ILE A 310 -14.13 6.95 -28.75
C ILE A 310 -14.80 7.01 -27.38
N PHE A 311 -14.03 6.92 -26.28
CA PHE A 311 -14.58 6.95 -24.95
C PHE A 311 -14.86 8.39 -24.51
N ASP A 312 -16.09 8.63 -24.08
CA ASP A 312 -16.57 9.89 -23.54
C ASP A 312 -17.28 9.57 -22.20
N SER A 313 -16.69 10.01 -21.09
CA SER A 313 -17.20 9.69 -19.76
C SER A 313 -18.56 10.32 -19.48
N GLU A 314 -18.89 11.46 -20.08
CA GLU A 314 -20.20 12.08 -19.87
C GLU A 314 -21.29 11.31 -20.63
N LYS A 315 -21.01 10.91 -21.88
CA LYS A 315 -21.98 10.20 -22.72
C LYS A 315 -22.13 8.71 -22.38
N ILE A 316 -21.09 8.07 -21.83
CA ILE A 316 -21.14 6.62 -21.59
C ILE A 316 -22.19 6.22 -20.55
N LEU A 317 -22.50 7.09 -19.59
CA LEU A 317 -23.50 6.84 -18.55
C LEU A 317 -24.90 6.65 -19.11
N GLU A 318 -25.28 7.41 -20.14
CA GLU A 318 -26.55 7.19 -20.86
C GLU A 318 -26.58 5.82 -21.54
N GLY A 319 -25.43 5.39 -22.08
CA GLY A 319 -25.26 4.05 -22.63
C GLY A 319 -25.46 2.97 -21.57
N TYR A 320 -24.92 3.17 -20.37
CA TYR A 320 -25.12 2.25 -19.25
C TYR A 320 -26.58 2.19 -18.82
N ALA A 321 -27.29 3.32 -18.78
CA ALA A 321 -28.70 3.39 -18.42
C ALA A 321 -29.56 2.63 -19.44
N LYS A 322 -29.29 2.79 -20.74
CA LYS A 322 -29.95 2.01 -21.80
C LYS A 322 -29.71 0.51 -21.65
N VAL A 323 -28.49 0.10 -21.31
CA VAL A 323 -28.18 -1.31 -21.04
C VAL A 323 -29.00 -1.84 -19.87
N ALA A 324 -29.01 -1.11 -18.75
CA ALA A 324 -29.78 -1.47 -17.55
C ALA A 324 -31.28 -1.58 -17.83
N SER A 325 -31.88 -0.57 -18.47
CA SER A 325 -33.31 -0.54 -18.79
C SER A 325 -33.73 -1.61 -19.79
N SER A 326 -32.86 -1.98 -20.73
CA SER A 326 -33.19 -3.00 -21.72
C SER A 326 -33.42 -4.38 -21.11
N ARG A 327 -32.74 -4.70 -20.00
CA ARG A 327 -32.70 -6.03 -19.36
C ARG A 327 -32.35 -7.20 -20.30
N LYS A 328 -31.87 -6.93 -21.53
CA LYS A 328 -31.55 -7.94 -22.55
C LYS A 328 -30.17 -8.55 -22.34
N LYS A 329 -29.21 -7.76 -21.88
CA LYS A 329 -27.82 -8.20 -21.68
C LYS A 329 -27.66 -8.77 -20.28
N ARG A 330 -27.40 -10.07 -20.17
CA ARG A 330 -27.11 -10.73 -18.89
C ARG A 330 -25.66 -10.48 -18.47
N GLY A 331 -25.47 -10.26 -17.16
CA GLY A 331 -24.16 -10.04 -16.57
C GLY A 331 -23.50 -11.31 -16.03
N HIS A 332 -22.28 -11.15 -15.51
CA HIS A 332 -21.65 -12.16 -14.68
C HIS A 332 -22.30 -12.14 -13.28
N VAL A 333 -22.99 -13.21 -12.92
CA VAL A 333 -23.65 -13.35 -11.61
C VAL A 333 -22.61 -13.48 -10.50
N LEU A 334 -22.72 -12.61 -9.50
CA LEU A 334 -21.83 -12.56 -8.33
C LEU A 334 -22.43 -13.28 -7.13
N ALA A 335 -23.73 -13.18 -6.97
CA ALA A 335 -24.50 -13.82 -5.92
C ALA A 335 -25.93 -14.03 -6.41
N GLN A 336 -26.50 -15.18 -6.05
CA GLN A 336 -27.88 -15.53 -6.33
C GLN A 336 -28.43 -16.33 -5.15
N LYS A 337 -29.66 -16.02 -4.73
CA LYS A 337 -30.39 -16.71 -3.66
C LYS A 337 -31.87 -16.69 -4.04
N GLY A 338 -32.57 -17.81 -3.96
CA GLY A 338 -33.99 -17.88 -4.35
C GLY A 338 -34.24 -17.42 -5.80
N ASP A 339 -35.42 -16.86 -6.04
CA ASP A 339 -35.85 -16.32 -7.34
C ASP A 339 -36.33 -14.88 -7.19
N ALA A 340 -35.42 -13.93 -7.44
CA ALA A 340 -35.70 -12.51 -7.29
C ALA A 340 -36.73 -12.00 -8.30
N ASP A 341 -36.77 -12.56 -9.52
CA ASP A 341 -37.71 -12.14 -10.55
C ASP A 341 -39.14 -12.55 -10.21
N SER A 342 -39.35 -13.80 -9.77
CA SER A 342 -40.66 -14.24 -9.30
C SER A 342 -41.12 -13.50 -8.05
N ALA A 343 -40.21 -13.22 -7.11
CA ALA A 343 -40.53 -12.50 -5.89
C ALA A 343 -40.93 -11.04 -6.15
N LEU A 344 -40.27 -10.35 -7.09
CA LEU A 344 -40.65 -8.99 -7.50
C LEU A 344 -42.06 -8.95 -8.12
N GLN A 345 -42.45 -9.95 -8.90
CA GLN A 345 -43.80 -10.03 -9.49
C GLN A 345 -44.90 -10.22 -8.43
N LYS A 346 -44.56 -10.79 -7.28
CA LYS A 346 -45.48 -11.06 -6.16
C LYS A 346 -45.41 -10.01 -5.05
N ALA A 347 -44.52 -9.03 -5.16
CA ALA A 347 -44.32 -8.02 -4.14
C ALA A 347 -45.56 -7.12 -4.00
N HIS A 348 -45.88 -6.72 -2.77
CA HIS A 348 -46.93 -5.76 -2.50
C HIS A 348 -46.58 -4.38 -3.09
N ARG A 349 -45.31 -3.98 -2.95
CA ARG A 349 -44.73 -2.77 -3.56
C ARG A 349 -43.35 -3.09 -4.10
N THR A 350 -42.98 -2.40 -5.18
CA THR A 350 -41.64 -2.50 -5.78
C THR A 350 -40.98 -1.13 -5.86
N TYR A 351 -39.66 -1.14 -5.74
CA TYR A 351 -38.80 0.05 -5.75
C TYR A 351 -37.70 -0.13 -6.79
N SER A 352 -37.30 0.96 -7.44
CA SER A 352 -36.18 0.96 -8.39
C SER A 352 -35.44 2.28 -8.35
N ALA A 353 -34.11 2.22 -8.31
CA ALA A 353 -33.23 3.40 -8.31
C ALA A 353 -31.95 3.15 -9.12
N ASP A 354 -31.41 4.24 -9.67
CA ASP A 354 -30.11 4.25 -10.36
C ASP A 354 -29.13 5.06 -9.51
N TYR A 355 -27.93 4.52 -9.31
CA TYR A 355 -26.83 5.22 -8.66
C TYR A 355 -25.64 5.28 -9.60
N LEU A 356 -25.11 6.49 -9.78
CA LEU A 356 -23.98 6.77 -10.64
C LEU A 356 -22.72 6.96 -9.80
N SER A 357 -21.60 6.60 -10.39
CA SER A 357 -20.29 6.95 -9.85
C SER A 357 -19.36 7.31 -10.98
N ASP A 358 -18.61 8.40 -10.81
CA ASP A 358 -17.58 8.82 -11.75
C ASP A 358 -16.24 8.13 -11.53
N HIS A 359 -15.35 8.37 -12.49
CA HIS A 359 -13.93 8.10 -12.33
C HIS A 359 -13.37 8.92 -11.17
N VAL A 360 -12.56 8.26 -10.34
CA VAL A 360 -11.84 8.94 -9.26
C VAL A 360 -10.37 8.63 -9.36
N TYR A 361 -9.58 9.69 -9.31
CA TYR A 361 -8.14 9.61 -9.28
C TYR A 361 -7.60 9.55 -7.84
N HIS A 362 -6.47 8.88 -7.65
CA HIS A 362 -5.85 8.65 -6.34
C HIS A 362 -5.33 9.91 -5.68
N ALA A 363 -4.85 10.86 -6.48
CA ALA A 363 -4.38 12.18 -6.04
C ALA A 363 -3.37 12.14 -4.87
N GLN A 364 -2.52 11.10 -4.80
CA GLN A 364 -1.41 11.07 -3.84
C GLN A 364 -0.58 12.36 -3.90
N MET A 365 -0.10 12.85 -2.75
CA MET A 365 0.66 14.11 -2.70
C MET A 365 2.01 13.97 -3.39
N GLU A 366 2.70 12.86 -3.17
CA GLU A 366 3.93 12.51 -3.89
C GLU A 366 3.58 11.87 -5.24
N PRO A 367 3.85 12.54 -6.38
CA PRO A 367 3.68 11.95 -7.71
C PRO A 367 4.53 10.69 -7.87
N LEU A 368 4.14 9.83 -8.81
CA LEU A 368 4.87 8.59 -9.07
C LEU A 368 6.31 8.86 -9.49
N ASN A 369 7.23 8.14 -8.85
CA ASN A 369 8.66 8.23 -9.14
C ASN A 369 9.35 6.94 -8.74
N ALA A 370 10.44 6.60 -9.43
CA ALA A 370 11.29 5.48 -9.08
C ALA A 370 12.71 5.73 -9.60
N ILE A 371 13.70 5.18 -8.88
CA ILE A 371 15.04 5.01 -9.41
C ILE A 371 15.24 3.54 -9.75
N VAL A 372 15.71 3.25 -10.96
CA VAL A 372 16.17 1.91 -11.34
C VAL A 372 17.58 2.00 -11.92
N ALA A 373 18.45 1.11 -11.47
CA ALA A 373 19.81 0.95 -11.96
C ALA A 373 20.00 -0.45 -12.53
N VAL A 374 19.82 -0.59 -13.84
CA VAL A 374 20.15 -1.82 -14.57
C VAL A 374 21.67 -1.94 -14.67
N ASN A 375 22.20 -3.11 -14.30
CA ASN A 375 23.63 -3.39 -14.32
C ASN A 375 24.20 -3.34 -15.75
N PRO A 376 25.54 -3.22 -15.92
CA PRO A 376 26.16 -3.17 -17.25
C PRO A 376 25.86 -4.38 -18.14
N ALA A 377 25.81 -5.59 -17.55
CA ALA A 377 25.45 -6.83 -18.26
C ALA A 377 24.00 -6.85 -18.75
N GLY A 378 23.13 -6.08 -18.10
CA GLY A 378 21.73 -5.91 -18.46
C GLY A 378 20.77 -6.97 -17.97
N ASP A 379 21.22 -7.84 -17.09
CA ASP A 379 20.52 -9.01 -16.58
C ASP A 379 20.25 -8.93 -15.07
N GLY A 380 20.43 -7.75 -14.46
CA GLY A 380 20.14 -7.46 -13.06
C GLY A 380 19.88 -5.98 -12.83
N ALA A 381 19.21 -5.64 -11.73
CA ALA A 381 18.91 -4.26 -11.39
C ALA A 381 18.74 -3.99 -9.89
N GLU A 382 19.01 -2.75 -9.50
CA GLU A 382 18.60 -2.21 -8.20
C GLU A 382 17.45 -1.21 -8.37
N ILE A 383 16.49 -1.22 -7.45
CA ILE A 383 15.27 -0.40 -7.48
C ILE A 383 15.18 0.38 -6.17
N TRP A 384 14.94 1.69 -6.22
CA TRP A 384 14.51 2.51 -5.07
C TRP A 384 13.13 3.07 -5.37
N ALA A 385 12.14 2.65 -4.60
CA ALA A 385 10.76 3.06 -4.84
C ALA A 385 9.90 2.94 -3.58
N GLY A 386 9.06 3.95 -3.35
CA GLY A 386 7.89 3.79 -2.48
C GLY A 386 6.80 3.00 -3.20
N THR A 387 6.63 1.71 -2.90
CA THR A 387 5.67 0.82 -3.57
C THR A 387 4.84 0.01 -2.58
N GLN A 388 3.57 -0.25 -2.93
CA GLN A 388 2.72 -1.18 -2.18
C GLN A 388 2.98 -2.64 -2.55
N SER A 389 3.67 -2.92 -3.65
CA SER A 389 3.85 -4.27 -4.21
C SER A 389 5.31 -4.55 -4.59
N PRO A 390 6.24 -4.58 -3.62
CA PRO A 390 7.66 -4.82 -3.90
C PRO A 390 7.89 -6.19 -4.57
N THR A 391 7.15 -7.24 -4.19
CA THR A 391 7.23 -8.54 -4.87
C THR A 391 6.82 -8.47 -6.34
N GLY A 392 5.77 -7.69 -6.65
CA GLY A 392 5.31 -7.49 -8.02
C GLY A 392 6.34 -6.73 -8.86
N ALA A 393 6.87 -5.63 -8.32
CA ALA A 393 7.87 -4.80 -8.97
C ALA A 393 9.14 -5.59 -9.33
N ILE A 394 9.67 -6.38 -8.39
CA ILE A 394 10.83 -7.27 -8.64
C ILE A 394 10.53 -8.24 -9.79
N LYS A 395 9.35 -8.86 -9.78
CA LYS A 395 8.96 -9.83 -10.81
C LYS A 395 8.84 -9.17 -12.19
N GLU A 396 8.17 -8.03 -12.28
CA GLU A 396 7.93 -7.33 -13.54
C GLU A 396 9.24 -6.78 -14.14
N VAL A 397 10.15 -6.25 -13.31
CA VAL A 397 11.48 -5.82 -13.78
C VAL A 397 12.32 -7.03 -14.21
N ALA A 398 12.28 -8.14 -13.47
CA ALA A 398 12.98 -9.36 -13.87
C ALA A 398 12.49 -9.87 -15.24
N GLN A 399 11.18 -9.82 -15.48
CA GLN A 399 10.57 -10.19 -16.77
C GLN A 399 11.02 -9.26 -17.90
N LEU A 400 11.03 -7.94 -17.68
CA LEU A 400 11.52 -6.95 -18.67
C LEU A 400 12.99 -7.19 -19.06
N LEU A 401 13.81 -7.64 -18.12
CA LEU A 401 15.23 -7.93 -18.34
C LEU A 401 15.49 -9.37 -18.82
N GLY A 402 14.47 -10.23 -18.87
CA GLY A 402 14.64 -11.64 -19.23
C GLY A 402 15.49 -12.41 -18.21
N THR A 403 15.39 -12.07 -16.93
CA THR A 403 16.27 -12.59 -15.85
C THR A 403 15.50 -13.16 -14.66
N SER A 404 16.22 -13.67 -13.67
CA SER A 404 15.65 -14.19 -12.42
C SER A 404 15.34 -13.05 -11.43
N PRO A 405 14.23 -13.12 -10.68
CA PRO A 405 13.94 -12.21 -9.56
C PRO A 405 15.07 -12.08 -8.54
N ARG A 406 15.94 -13.09 -8.41
CA ARG A 406 17.10 -13.06 -7.49
C ARG A 406 18.17 -12.04 -7.89
N LYS A 407 18.21 -11.64 -9.17
CA LYS A 407 19.13 -10.60 -9.67
C LYS A 407 18.55 -9.19 -9.55
N ILE A 408 17.35 -9.05 -8.99
CA ILE A 408 16.69 -7.75 -8.79
C ILE A 408 16.63 -7.46 -7.28
N LYS A 409 17.25 -6.36 -6.87
CA LYS A 409 17.22 -5.88 -5.49
C LYS A 409 16.33 -4.66 -5.39
N LEU A 410 15.39 -4.66 -4.44
CA LEU A 410 14.54 -3.51 -4.17
C LEU A 410 14.85 -2.95 -2.77
N HIS A 411 15.11 -1.65 -2.74
CA HIS A 411 15.26 -0.82 -1.56
C HIS A 411 13.95 -0.10 -1.30
N PRO A 412 13.18 -0.49 -0.27
CA PRO A 412 11.90 0.14 0.02
C PRO A 412 12.11 1.56 0.55
N CYS A 413 11.39 2.53 -0.02
CA CYS A 413 11.31 3.90 0.49
C CYS A 413 9.94 4.16 1.12
N PHE A 414 9.80 5.26 1.88
CA PHE A 414 8.48 5.77 2.21
C PHE A 414 7.69 6.14 0.94
N LEU A 415 6.37 6.21 1.09
CA LEU A 415 5.49 6.63 0.00
C LEU A 415 4.51 7.70 0.48
N GLY A 416 4.44 8.82 -0.25
CA GLY A 416 3.64 10.01 0.05
C GLY A 416 2.18 9.85 -0.38
N GLY A 417 1.58 8.73 0.01
CA GLY A 417 0.24 8.30 -0.39
C GLY A 417 0.27 7.21 -1.47
N GLY A 418 -0.68 6.28 -1.37
CA GLY A 418 -0.80 5.16 -2.31
C GLY A 418 -2.23 4.97 -2.79
N PHE A 419 -3.19 4.90 -1.87
CA PHE A 419 -4.63 4.72 -2.14
C PHE A 419 -4.98 3.56 -3.11
N GLY A 420 -4.04 2.64 -3.37
CA GLY A 420 -4.15 1.58 -4.37
C GLY A 420 -3.34 1.81 -5.66
N ARG A 421 -2.96 3.06 -5.99
CA ARG A 421 -2.19 3.42 -7.19
C ARG A 421 -0.82 2.78 -7.24
N ARG A 422 -0.08 2.84 -6.12
CA ARG A 422 1.29 2.30 -5.98
C ARG A 422 1.34 0.78 -5.81
N SER A 423 0.21 0.09 -6.00
CA SER A 423 0.19 -1.38 -6.18
C SER A 423 0.40 -1.80 -7.64
N MET A 424 0.38 -0.85 -8.59
CA MET A 424 0.93 -1.06 -9.93
C MET A 424 2.42 -0.72 -9.91
N SER A 425 3.22 -1.46 -10.67
CA SER A 425 4.67 -1.21 -10.81
C SER A 425 5.01 -0.54 -12.14
N ASP A 426 4.01 0.01 -12.84
CA ASP A 426 4.15 0.59 -14.18
C ASP A 426 5.25 1.66 -14.24
N TYR A 427 5.27 2.60 -13.29
CA TYR A 427 6.30 3.63 -13.19
C TYR A 427 7.71 3.06 -12.87
N ILE A 428 7.79 1.91 -12.20
CA ILE A 428 9.07 1.22 -11.92
C ILE A 428 9.56 0.52 -13.18
N VAL A 429 8.67 -0.14 -13.92
CA VAL A 429 8.98 -0.82 -15.18
C VAL A 429 9.41 0.19 -16.24
N GLU A 430 8.74 1.33 -16.35
CA GLU A 430 9.17 2.44 -17.23
C GLU A 430 10.58 2.94 -16.86
N ALA A 431 10.87 3.16 -15.57
CA ALA A 431 12.20 3.56 -15.13
C ALA A 431 13.26 2.49 -15.46
N ALA A 432 12.91 1.21 -15.34
CA ALA A 432 13.78 0.09 -15.69
C ALA A 432 14.05 0.02 -17.20
N GLU A 433 13.05 0.26 -18.05
CA GLU A 433 13.20 0.30 -19.50
C GLU A 433 14.13 1.42 -19.95
N LEU A 434 13.95 2.61 -19.37
CA LEU A 434 14.83 3.75 -19.59
C LEU A 434 16.26 3.48 -19.11
N SER A 435 16.43 2.91 -17.92
CA SER A 435 17.74 2.51 -17.38
C SER A 435 18.41 1.44 -18.24
N LYS A 436 17.66 0.45 -18.75
CA LYS A 436 18.15 -0.59 -19.68
C LYS A 436 18.71 0.04 -20.95
N ALA A 437 18.06 1.08 -21.49
CA ALA A 437 18.49 1.76 -22.71
C ALA A 437 19.80 2.55 -22.57
N VAL A 438 20.15 3.01 -21.35
CA VAL A 438 21.36 3.82 -21.11
C VAL A 438 22.43 3.13 -20.25
N ARG A 439 22.12 1.97 -19.65
CA ARG A 439 22.99 1.23 -18.72
C ARG A 439 23.52 2.09 -17.57
N LYS A 440 22.66 2.96 -17.02
CA LYS A 440 22.93 3.86 -15.90
C LYS A 440 21.73 3.90 -14.96
N PRO A 441 21.90 4.29 -13.69
CA PRO A 441 20.77 4.60 -12.83
C PRO A 441 19.90 5.71 -13.45
N VAL A 442 18.58 5.50 -13.47
CA VAL A 442 17.61 6.47 -13.99
C VAL A 442 16.55 6.73 -12.95
N LYS A 443 16.34 8.01 -12.61
CA LYS A 443 15.22 8.50 -11.81
C LYS A 443 14.13 9.02 -12.73
N LEU A 444 13.08 8.24 -12.87
CA LEU A 444 11.86 8.68 -13.55
C LEU A 444 10.99 9.44 -12.56
N ILE A 445 10.54 10.62 -12.98
CA ILE A 445 9.57 11.44 -12.23
C ILE A 445 8.37 11.68 -13.14
N TRP A 446 7.19 11.27 -12.69
CA TRP A 446 5.93 11.70 -13.29
C TRP A 446 5.60 13.08 -12.74
N SER A 447 5.31 14.04 -13.62
CA SER A 447 4.76 15.31 -13.16
C SER A 447 3.33 15.11 -12.63
N ARG A 448 2.78 16.09 -11.91
CA ARG A 448 1.38 16.02 -11.44
C ARG A 448 0.40 15.87 -12.62
N GLU A 449 0.68 16.57 -13.71
CA GLU A 449 -0.09 16.52 -14.94
C GLU A 449 -0.02 15.12 -15.57
N ASP A 450 1.16 14.48 -15.61
CA ASP A 450 1.29 13.10 -16.09
C ASP A 450 0.50 12.12 -15.24
N ASP A 451 0.61 12.27 -13.92
CA ASP A 451 -0.01 11.35 -12.96
C ASP A 451 -1.55 11.42 -13.06
N LEU A 452 -2.11 12.60 -13.38
CA LEU A 452 -3.52 12.80 -13.69
C LEU A 452 -3.89 12.30 -15.09
N GLN A 453 -3.23 12.83 -16.14
CA GLN A 453 -3.59 12.58 -17.53
C GLN A 453 -3.44 11.12 -17.93
N TYR A 454 -2.36 10.47 -17.50
CA TYR A 454 -2.11 9.06 -17.77
C TYR A 454 -2.41 8.18 -16.53
N GLY A 455 -3.24 8.68 -15.63
CA GLY A 455 -3.64 7.99 -14.40
C GLY A 455 -4.34 6.65 -14.67
N ALA A 456 -4.51 5.86 -13.62
CA ALA A 456 -5.38 4.69 -13.65
C ALA A 456 -6.50 4.90 -12.63
N PHE A 457 -7.73 5.01 -13.10
CA PHE A 457 -8.82 5.55 -12.32
C PHE A 457 -9.59 4.46 -11.58
N ARG A 458 -10.22 4.82 -10.44
CA ARG A 458 -11.37 4.07 -9.95
C ARG A 458 -12.39 4.03 -11.10
N PRO A 459 -12.96 2.86 -11.44
CA PRO A 459 -13.93 2.80 -12.52
C PRO A 459 -15.19 3.62 -12.17
N MET A 460 -15.76 4.22 -13.22
CA MET A 460 -17.11 4.72 -13.19
C MET A 460 -18.11 3.61 -13.47
N CYS A 461 -19.35 3.77 -13.02
CA CYS A 461 -20.42 2.82 -13.27
C CYS A 461 -21.81 3.42 -13.05
N LEU A 462 -22.81 2.73 -13.59
CA LEU A 462 -24.20 2.83 -13.18
C LEU A 462 -24.59 1.57 -12.42
N GLN A 463 -25.35 1.74 -11.34
CA GLN A 463 -25.89 0.65 -10.53
C GLN A 463 -27.42 0.77 -10.52
N ARG A 464 -28.10 -0.20 -11.13
CA ARG A 464 -29.56 -0.35 -11.01
C ARG A 464 -29.85 -1.27 -9.84
N LEU A 465 -30.64 -0.79 -8.89
CA LEU A 465 -31.22 -1.62 -7.85
C LEU A 465 -32.72 -1.71 -8.04
N ASP A 466 -33.26 -2.92 -7.91
CA ASP A 466 -34.69 -3.19 -7.86
C ASP A 466 -35.00 -3.99 -6.59
N ALA A 467 -36.03 -3.61 -5.84
CA ALA A 467 -36.44 -4.27 -4.60
C ALA A 467 -37.95 -4.48 -4.55
N GLY A 468 -38.39 -5.45 -3.76
CA GLY A 468 -39.80 -5.70 -3.50
C GLY A 468 -40.04 -6.00 -2.03
N VAL A 469 -41.10 -5.44 -1.48
CA VAL A 469 -41.56 -5.71 -0.11
C VAL A 469 -42.89 -6.46 -0.09
N ASP A 470 -43.14 -7.23 0.95
CA ASP A 470 -44.46 -7.83 1.20
C ASP A 470 -45.43 -6.84 1.88
N ALA A 471 -46.65 -7.30 2.19
CA ALA A 471 -47.69 -6.47 2.81
C ALA A 471 -47.33 -6.01 4.23
N ASP A 472 -46.40 -6.71 4.90
CA ASP A 472 -45.90 -6.37 6.24
C ASP A 472 -44.66 -5.45 6.17
N GLY A 473 -44.27 -5.02 4.97
CA GLY A 473 -43.10 -4.17 4.73
C GLY A 473 -41.76 -4.91 4.81
N ASN A 474 -41.74 -6.25 4.83
CA ASN A 474 -40.48 -7.00 4.80
C ASN A 474 -39.87 -7.02 3.40
N LEU A 475 -38.56 -6.83 3.30
CA LEU A 475 -37.82 -6.93 2.04
C LEU A 475 -37.73 -8.40 1.57
N ILE A 476 -38.45 -8.74 0.48
CA ILE A 476 -38.55 -10.11 -0.04
C ILE A 476 -37.75 -10.35 -1.33
N ALA A 477 -37.40 -9.30 -2.06
CA ALA A 477 -36.67 -9.40 -3.33
C ALA A 477 -35.63 -8.29 -3.48
N TRP A 478 -34.48 -8.64 -4.07
CA TRP A 478 -33.38 -7.71 -4.34
C TRP A 478 -32.66 -8.07 -5.63
N LYS A 479 -32.56 -7.09 -6.54
CA LYS A 479 -31.73 -7.18 -7.73
C LYS A 479 -30.74 -6.02 -7.75
N HIS A 480 -29.49 -6.31 -8.06
CA HIS A 480 -28.43 -5.30 -8.19
C HIS A 480 -27.58 -5.58 -9.43
N SER A 481 -27.78 -4.77 -10.47
CA SER A 481 -27.00 -4.85 -11.71
C SER A 481 -26.01 -3.69 -11.75
N ILE A 482 -24.72 -4.02 -11.86
CA ILE A 482 -23.63 -3.04 -11.94
C ILE A 482 -23.08 -3.00 -13.37
N ILE A 483 -23.28 -1.87 -14.06
CA ILE A 483 -22.91 -1.69 -15.45
C ILE A 483 -21.66 -0.80 -15.52
N GLY A 484 -20.59 -1.30 -16.15
CA GLY A 484 -19.37 -0.51 -16.37
C GLY A 484 -18.13 -1.34 -16.70
N ASP A 485 -16.96 -0.69 -16.63
CA ASP A 485 -15.66 -1.32 -16.85
C ASP A 485 -14.94 -1.69 -15.55
N GLY A 486 -14.01 -2.64 -15.62
CA GLY A 486 -13.10 -2.94 -14.52
C GLY A 486 -13.47 -4.19 -13.73
N ARG A 487 -14.54 -4.91 -14.11
CA ARG A 487 -14.88 -6.24 -13.57
C ARG A 487 -14.94 -6.23 -12.03
N ARG A 488 -14.00 -6.91 -11.35
CA ARG A 488 -13.92 -6.96 -9.88
C ARG A 488 -13.69 -5.60 -9.21
N LEU A 489 -13.16 -4.61 -9.93
CA LEU A 489 -13.06 -3.25 -9.44
C LEU A 489 -14.43 -2.62 -9.16
N LEU A 490 -15.48 -3.08 -9.85
CA LEU A 490 -16.85 -2.62 -9.70
C LEU A 490 -17.58 -3.26 -8.52
N SER A 491 -17.20 -4.47 -8.15
CA SER A 491 -18.15 -5.36 -7.46
C SER A 491 -17.70 -5.91 -6.12
N SER A 492 -16.51 -5.54 -5.66
CA SER A 492 -15.96 -6.12 -4.43
C SER A 492 -16.87 -5.91 -3.20
N GLY A 493 -17.70 -4.86 -3.20
CA GLY A 493 -18.67 -4.57 -2.13
C GLY A 493 -20.13 -4.83 -2.46
N ALA A 494 -20.45 -5.40 -3.64
CA ALA A 494 -21.82 -5.58 -4.10
C ALA A 494 -22.61 -6.59 -3.27
N LYS A 495 -21.95 -7.63 -2.75
CA LYS A 495 -22.62 -8.65 -1.95
C LYS A 495 -23.13 -8.07 -0.62
N THR A 496 -24.30 -8.54 -0.19
CA THR A 496 -25.00 -8.14 1.04
C THR A 496 -25.18 -9.35 1.97
N PRO A 497 -24.09 -10.02 2.41
CA PRO A 497 -24.19 -11.28 3.15
C PRO A 497 -24.82 -11.14 4.54
N TYR A 498 -24.98 -9.92 5.03
CA TYR A 498 -25.55 -9.63 6.35
C TYR A 498 -27.03 -9.25 6.29
N TYR A 499 -27.62 -9.18 5.10
CA TYR A 499 -29.03 -8.82 4.89
C TYR A 499 -29.86 -10.07 4.65
N ASP A 500 -30.90 -10.23 5.46
CA ASP A 500 -31.83 -11.34 5.45
C ASP A 500 -32.89 -11.17 4.35
N ILE A 501 -32.41 -11.12 3.11
CA ILE A 501 -33.28 -11.02 1.93
C ILE A 501 -33.38 -12.42 1.32
N PRO A 502 -34.58 -13.00 1.18
CA PRO A 502 -34.75 -14.39 0.74
C PRO A 502 -34.45 -14.58 -0.75
N ASN A 503 -34.77 -13.58 -1.59
CA ASN A 503 -34.56 -13.65 -3.03
C ASN A 503 -33.61 -12.54 -3.50
N GLN A 504 -32.45 -12.92 -4.05
CA GLN A 504 -31.39 -12.01 -4.45
C GLN A 504 -30.81 -12.39 -5.82
N HIS A 505 -30.54 -11.39 -6.66
CA HIS A 505 -29.74 -11.53 -7.88
C HIS A 505 -28.79 -10.35 -8.03
N ILE A 506 -27.48 -10.59 -7.96
CA ILE A 506 -26.45 -9.55 -8.06
C ILE A 506 -25.52 -9.88 -9.21
N GLU A 507 -25.34 -8.96 -10.15
CA GLU A 507 -24.55 -9.18 -11.37
C GLU A 507 -23.71 -7.98 -11.79
N ILE A 508 -22.70 -8.25 -12.64
CA ILE A 508 -21.93 -7.22 -13.34
C ILE A 508 -22.15 -7.36 -14.84
N ILE A 509 -22.52 -6.26 -15.49
CA ILE A 509 -22.54 -6.16 -16.94
C ILE A 509 -21.31 -5.38 -17.38
N GLY A 510 -20.27 -6.13 -17.78
CA GLY A 510 -18.99 -5.57 -18.22
C GLY A 510 -19.06 -4.90 -19.59
N LEU A 511 -18.53 -3.68 -19.67
CA LEU A 511 -18.30 -2.91 -20.90
C LEU A 511 -16.85 -2.43 -20.86
N ASN A 512 -16.05 -2.71 -21.89
CA ASN A 512 -14.64 -2.31 -21.94
C ASN A 512 -14.50 -1.09 -22.85
N HIS A 513 -13.77 -0.08 -22.38
CA HIS A 513 -13.59 1.19 -23.07
C HIS A 513 -12.11 1.53 -23.29
N GLY A 514 -11.18 0.66 -22.89
CA GLY A 514 -9.74 0.88 -23.08
C GLY A 514 -9.08 1.87 -22.11
N VAL A 515 -9.85 2.48 -21.19
CA VAL A 515 -9.32 3.38 -20.16
C VAL A 515 -8.54 2.59 -19.11
N ARG A 516 -7.45 3.17 -18.59
CA ARG A 516 -6.67 2.54 -17.51
C ARG A 516 -7.44 2.62 -16.19
N LEU A 517 -7.62 1.47 -15.55
CA LEU A 517 -8.38 1.36 -14.30
C LEU A 517 -7.54 0.76 -13.18
N LYS A 518 -7.76 1.23 -11.95
CA LYS A 518 -7.14 0.65 -10.76
C LYS A 518 -8.02 0.82 -9.53
N HIS A 519 -7.81 -0.07 -8.56
CA HIS A 519 -8.32 0.06 -7.21
C HIS A 519 -7.99 1.44 -6.64
N TRP A 520 -9.00 2.19 -6.27
CA TRP A 520 -8.88 3.33 -5.34
C TRP A 520 -9.28 2.86 -3.94
N ARG A 521 -9.06 3.67 -2.89
CA ARG A 521 -9.36 3.27 -1.51
C ARG A 521 -10.80 2.75 -1.39
N ALA A 522 -10.98 1.63 -0.68
CA ALA A 522 -12.24 0.87 -0.61
C ALA A 522 -12.67 0.10 -1.88
N VAL A 523 -11.91 0.15 -2.98
CA VAL A 523 -12.16 -0.63 -4.21
C VAL A 523 -13.60 -0.39 -4.71
N GLY A 524 -14.39 -1.45 -4.86
CA GLY A 524 -15.80 -1.38 -5.23
C GLY A 524 -16.71 -1.02 -4.06
N HIS A 525 -16.26 -1.18 -2.81
CA HIS A 525 -17.10 -0.98 -1.63
C HIS A 525 -17.58 0.46 -1.49
N GLY A 526 -16.76 1.46 -1.84
CA GLY A 526 -17.12 2.87 -1.63
C GLY A 526 -18.47 3.22 -2.29
N PHE A 527 -18.58 2.99 -3.59
CA PHE A 527 -19.77 3.35 -4.36
C PHE A 527 -20.86 2.27 -4.36
N THR A 528 -20.50 0.99 -4.20
CA THR A 528 -21.53 -0.06 -4.09
C THR A 528 -22.26 0.01 -2.75
N LYS A 529 -21.56 0.30 -1.64
CA LYS A 529 -22.22 0.49 -0.35
C LYS A 529 -23.02 1.79 -0.31
N PHE A 530 -22.52 2.87 -0.90
CA PHE A 530 -23.36 4.07 -1.06
C PHE A 530 -24.71 3.75 -1.73
N ALA A 531 -24.70 3.04 -2.86
CA ALA A 531 -25.94 2.67 -3.56
C ALA A 531 -26.83 1.73 -2.74
N ILE A 532 -26.25 0.68 -2.14
CA ILE A 532 -26.99 -0.31 -1.35
C ILE A 532 -27.64 0.32 -0.11
N GLU A 533 -26.86 1.05 0.69
CA GLU A 533 -27.35 1.62 1.94
C GLU A 533 -28.35 2.75 1.69
N SER A 534 -28.10 3.63 0.70
CA SER A 534 -29.05 4.69 0.33
C SER A 534 -30.38 4.10 -0.15
N PHE A 535 -30.34 3.04 -0.95
CA PHE A 535 -31.57 2.42 -1.45
C PHE A 535 -32.39 1.76 -0.35
N ILE A 536 -31.73 1.19 0.68
CA ILE A 536 -32.43 0.64 1.85
C ILE A 536 -33.10 1.77 2.64
N ASP A 537 -32.41 2.89 2.86
CA ASP A 537 -32.98 4.07 3.53
C ASP A 537 -34.17 4.66 2.73
N GLU A 538 -34.07 4.75 1.41
CA GLU A 538 -35.15 5.23 0.53
C GLU A 538 -36.40 4.33 0.60
N ILE A 539 -36.21 3.01 0.65
CA ILE A 539 -37.30 2.05 0.87
C ILE A 539 -37.92 2.27 2.25
N ALA A 540 -37.11 2.39 3.30
CA ALA A 540 -37.59 2.60 4.67
C ALA A 540 -38.46 3.86 4.78
N VAL A 541 -37.97 4.99 4.23
CA VAL A 541 -38.71 6.25 4.20
C VAL A 541 -40.03 6.11 3.42
N SER A 542 -40.02 5.39 2.29
CA SER A 542 -41.21 5.16 1.47
C SER A 542 -42.26 4.28 2.16
N GLU A 543 -41.83 3.34 3.00
CA GLU A 543 -42.70 2.53 3.85
C GLU A 543 -43.08 3.22 5.17
N GLY A 544 -42.61 4.46 5.41
CA GLY A 544 -42.89 5.19 6.64
C GLY A 544 -42.22 4.59 7.88
N VAL A 545 -41.12 3.85 7.69
CA VAL A 545 -40.34 3.21 8.75
C VAL A 545 -39.06 4.00 9.00
N ASP A 546 -38.67 4.13 10.27
CA ASP A 546 -37.37 4.69 10.63
C ASP A 546 -36.22 3.87 9.98
N PRO A 547 -35.29 4.50 9.24
CA PRO A 547 -34.24 3.77 8.52
C PRO A 547 -33.36 2.91 9.43
N TYR A 548 -33.07 3.37 10.65
CA TYR A 548 -32.30 2.58 11.61
C TYR A 548 -33.04 1.30 12.02
N GLN A 549 -34.35 1.39 12.31
CA GLN A 549 -35.15 0.19 12.61
C GLN A 549 -35.27 -0.74 11.40
N PHE A 550 -35.44 -0.20 10.20
CA PHE A 550 -35.50 -1.01 8.98
C PHE A 550 -34.20 -1.77 8.73
N HIS A 551 -33.03 -1.11 8.91
CA HIS A 551 -31.73 -1.77 8.86
C HIS A 551 -31.62 -2.90 9.88
N ARG A 552 -32.10 -2.72 11.12
CA ARG A 552 -32.11 -3.79 12.13
C ARG A 552 -33.00 -4.96 11.72
N GLN A 553 -34.19 -4.69 11.18
CA GLN A 553 -35.11 -5.73 10.68
C GLN A 553 -34.46 -6.55 9.56
N VAL A 554 -33.83 -5.89 8.59
CA VAL A 554 -33.15 -6.54 7.46
C VAL A 554 -31.88 -7.28 7.93
N MET A 555 -31.22 -6.83 9.00
CA MET A 555 -30.03 -7.48 9.58
C MET A 555 -30.32 -8.47 10.72
N ARG A 556 -31.58 -8.78 11.03
CA ARG A 556 -32.00 -9.56 12.22
C ARG A 556 -31.24 -10.88 12.44
N ASN A 557 -30.86 -11.55 11.36
CA ASN A 557 -30.16 -12.83 11.39
C ASN A 557 -28.62 -12.68 11.42
N SER A 558 -28.11 -11.46 11.60
CA SER A 558 -26.68 -11.15 11.65
C SER A 558 -26.34 -10.40 12.94
N PRO A 559 -26.25 -11.09 14.10
CA PRO A 559 -25.95 -10.45 15.40
C PRO A 559 -24.66 -9.61 15.37
N ARG A 560 -23.67 -10.04 14.60
CA ARG A 560 -22.42 -9.31 14.43
C ARG A 560 -22.59 -8.00 13.66
N ALA A 561 -23.46 -7.96 12.66
CA ALA A 561 -23.72 -6.74 11.89
C ALA A 561 -24.59 -5.76 12.68
N LEU A 562 -25.60 -6.27 13.41
CA LEU A 562 -26.42 -5.46 14.31
C LEU A 562 -25.59 -4.71 15.34
N LYS A 563 -24.58 -5.38 15.92
CA LYS A 563 -23.66 -4.78 16.90
C LYS A 563 -22.74 -3.68 16.33
N VAL A 564 -22.77 -3.44 15.02
CA VAL A 564 -22.08 -2.30 14.39
C VAL A 564 -23.02 -1.09 14.27
N LEU A 565 -24.34 -1.33 14.24
CA LEU A 565 -25.37 -0.30 14.25
C LEU A 565 -25.69 0.19 15.67
N GLU A 566 -25.65 -0.73 16.65
CA GLU A 566 -25.80 -0.48 18.09
C GLU A 566 -24.49 0.03 18.72
#